data_AF-A0A1Z9E320-F1
#
_entry.id   AF-A0A1Z9E320-F1
#
_cell.length_a   1.000
_cell.length_b   1.000
_cell.length_c   1.000
_cell.angle_alpha   90.00
_cell.angle_beta   90.00
_cell.angle_gamma   90.00
#
_symmetry.space_group_name_H-M   'P 1'
#
loop_
_entity.id
_entity.type
_entity.pdbx_description
1 polymer ?
#
loop_
_entity_poly.entity_id
_entity_poly.type
_entity_poly.pdbx_seq_one_letter_code
_entity_poly.pdbx_strand_id
1 'polypeptide(L)'
;HESSHIFLFGLIKEQKLMHDYKLDQTFSSPLRTDKRPLEGIFHATFVSARMYQAVAHYKNHHSELFDEKEIEKMLTASLAAFNCGRSTLLENAELTSFGQKLLDDCAQVVNA
;
A
#
# COMPACT_ATOMS: atom_id res chain seq x y z
N HIS A 1 -0.52 -8.85 -6.00
CA HIS A 1 -1.86 -8.28 -5.75
C HIS A 1 -2.63 -9.20 -4.79
N GLU A 2 -3.32 -10.25 -5.25
CA GLU A 2 -4.13 -11.13 -4.35
C GLU A 2 -3.38 -11.72 -3.16
N SER A 3 -2.15 -12.20 -3.34
CA SER A 3 -1.30 -12.69 -2.25
C SER A 3 -1.06 -11.66 -1.15
N SER A 4 -0.98 -10.37 -1.52
CA SER A 4 -0.83 -9.24 -0.61
C SER A 4 -2.13 -8.95 0.16
N HIS A 5 -3.30 -9.13 -0.46
CA HIS A 5 -4.60 -9.07 0.23
C HIS A 5 -4.74 -10.22 1.24
N ILE A 6 -4.43 -11.46 0.84
CA ILE A 6 -4.52 -12.65 1.71
C ILE A 6 -3.58 -12.50 2.92
N PHE A 7 -2.35 -12.05 2.70
CA PHE A 7 -1.39 -11.82 3.78
C PHE A 7 -1.85 -10.71 4.75
N LEU A 8 -2.33 -9.57 4.25
CA LEU A 8 -2.85 -8.50 5.10
C LEU A 8 -4.10 -8.94 5.87
N PHE A 9 -4.99 -9.73 5.25
CA PHE A 9 -6.16 -10.31 5.92
C PHE A 9 -5.75 -11.22 7.10
N GLY A 10 -4.67 -11.97 6.96
CA GLY A 10 -4.07 -12.75 8.05
C GLY A 10 -3.52 -11.88 9.19
N LEU A 11 -2.93 -10.72 8.88
CA LEU A 11 -2.42 -9.79 9.90
C LEU A 11 -3.55 -9.10 10.68
N ILE A 12 -4.58 -8.60 9.99
CA ILE A 12 -5.69 -7.85 10.63
C ILE A 12 -6.62 -8.73 11.47
N LYS A 13 -6.56 -10.06 11.29
CA LYS A 13 -7.21 -11.05 12.16
C LYS A 13 -6.66 -11.03 13.59
N GLU A 14 -5.34 -10.85 13.73
CA GLU A 14 -4.64 -10.91 15.01
C GLU A 14 -4.46 -9.52 15.64
N GLN A 15 -4.24 -8.47 14.83
CA GLN A 15 -3.92 -7.12 15.32
C GLN A 15 -4.64 -6.03 14.53
N LYS A 16 -5.35 -5.15 15.25
CA LYS A 16 -5.97 -3.94 14.67
C LYS A 16 -4.90 -3.00 14.10
N LEU A 17 -5.20 -2.42 12.95
CA LEU A 17 -4.36 -1.39 12.30
C LEU A 17 -4.66 0.02 12.81
N MET A 18 -5.88 0.27 13.28
CA MET A 18 -6.38 1.58 13.73
C MET A 18 -7.10 1.43 15.07
N HIS A 19 -7.07 2.49 15.88
CA HIS A 19 -7.78 2.55 17.16
C HIS A 19 -9.29 2.69 16.96
N ASP A 20 -9.71 3.63 16.09
CA ASP A 20 -11.11 3.89 15.78
C ASP A 20 -11.41 3.66 14.30
N TYR A 21 -12.18 2.63 14.00
CA TYR A 21 -12.64 2.30 12.65
C TYR A 21 -13.92 3.10 12.34
N LYS A 22 -13.75 4.39 12.02
CA LYS A 22 -14.84 5.30 11.62
C LYS A 22 -15.34 4.96 10.21
N LEU A 23 -16.06 3.84 10.09
CA LEU A 23 -16.56 3.25 8.83
C LEU A 23 -17.32 4.26 7.94
N ASP A 24 -18.02 5.20 8.57
CA ASP A 24 -18.83 6.22 7.89
C ASP A 24 -18.00 7.34 7.22
N GLN A 25 -16.73 7.51 7.62
CA GLN A 25 -15.87 8.57 7.12
C GLN A 25 -15.12 8.11 5.86
N THR A 26 -15.39 8.78 4.75
CA THR A 26 -14.82 8.43 3.44
C THR A 26 -13.95 9.55 2.86
N PHE A 27 -12.73 9.17 2.48
CA PHE A 27 -11.66 10.06 2.06
C PHE A 27 -11.37 9.86 0.57
N SER A 28 -10.93 10.93 -0.11
CA SER A 28 -10.60 10.89 -1.54
C SER A 28 -9.27 10.16 -1.76
N SER A 29 -9.14 9.46 -2.88
CA SER A 29 -7.87 8.86 -3.34
C SER A 29 -7.67 9.17 -4.82
N PRO A 30 -6.49 9.58 -5.31
CA PRO A 30 -6.29 9.94 -6.71
C PRO A 30 -6.43 8.75 -7.67
N LEU A 31 -6.45 7.53 -7.14
CA LEU A 31 -6.62 6.30 -7.91
C LEU A 31 -8.08 6.03 -8.31
N ARG A 32 -9.07 6.67 -7.66
CA ARG A 32 -10.50 6.38 -7.81
C ARG A 32 -11.39 7.60 -7.53
N THR A 33 -12.45 7.78 -8.31
CA THR A 33 -13.46 8.83 -8.05
C THR A 33 -14.37 8.52 -6.87
N ASP A 34 -14.56 7.24 -6.51
CA ASP A 34 -15.25 6.84 -5.28
C ASP A 34 -14.34 6.99 -4.05
N LYS A 35 -14.81 7.79 -3.07
CA LYS A 35 -14.18 7.91 -1.75
C LYS A 35 -14.17 6.57 -1.01
N ARG A 36 -13.19 6.37 -0.12
CA ARG A 36 -13.00 5.11 0.63
C ARG A 36 -12.85 5.32 2.13
N PRO A 37 -13.29 4.35 2.97
CA PRO A 37 -12.92 4.32 4.38
C PRO A 37 -11.41 4.05 4.51
N LEU A 38 -10.83 4.45 5.65
CA LEU A 38 -9.39 4.36 5.89
C LEU A 38 -8.85 2.92 5.79
N GLU A 39 -9.64 1.90 6.13
CA GLU A 39 -9.30 0.49 5.91
C GLU A 39 -9.01 0.16 4.46
N GLY A 40 -9.84 0.68 3.54
CA GLY A 40 -9.68 0.47 2.10
C GLY A 40 -8.44 1.18 1.56
N ILE A 41 -8.12 2.34 2.12
CA ILE A 41 -6.90 3.10 1.80
C ILE A 41 -5.66 2.39 2.34
N PHE A 42 -5.71 1.82 3.56
CA PHE A 42 -4.62 1.01 4.11
C PHE A 42 -4.38 -0.26 3.27
N HIS A 43 -5.44 -0.97 2.88
CA HIS A 43 -5.33 -2.10 1.95
C HIS A 43 -4.66 -1.69 0.63
N ALA A 44 -5.14 -0.63 -0.03
CA ALA A 44 -4.56 -0.15 -1.28
C ALA A 44 -3.09 0.27 -1.13
N THR A 45 -2.75 0.97 -0.03
CA THR A 45 -1.39 1.41 0.30
C THR A 45 -0.46 0.20 0.49
N PHE A 46 -0.85 -0.76 1.32
CA PHE A 46 -0.08 -1.96 1.57
C PHE A 46 0.17 -2.79 0.30
N VAL A 47 -0.88 -3.03 -0.49
CA VAL A 47 -0.78 -3.79 -1.74
C VAL A 47 0.10 -3.06 -2.77
N SER A 48 0.02 -1.73 -2.84
CA SER A 48 0.86 -0.91 -3.72
C SER A 48 2.36 -1.03 -3.38
N ALA A 49 2.72 -0.98 -2.09
CA ALA A 49 4.11 -1.21 -1.66
C ALA A 49 4.61 -2.62 -2.01
N ARG A 50 3.75 -3.65 -1.90
CA ARG A 50 4.11 -5.04 -2.26
C ARG A 50 4.15 -5.26 -3.78
N MET A 51 3.40 -4.49 -4.57
CA MET A 51 3.56 -4.45 -6.03
C MET A 51 4.88 -3.81 -6.43
N TYR A 52 5.23 -2.65 -5.85
CA TYR A 52 6.54 -2.02 -6.04
C TYR A 52 7.66 -3.01 -5.71
N GLN A 53 7.61 -3.66 -4.54
CA GLN A 53 8.60 -4.66 -4.12
C GLN A 53 8.80 -5.79 -5.14
N ALA A 54 7.70 -6.34 -5.67
CA ALA A 54 7.77 -7.43 -6.63
C ALA A 54 8.40 -6.97 -7.97
N VAL A 55 7.98 -5.81 -8.49
CA VAL A 55 8.49 -5.26 -9.75
C VAL A 55 9.95 -4.83 -9.63
N ALA A 56 10.36 -4.24 -8.50
CA ALA A 56 11.74 -3.88 -8.22
C ALA A 56 12.63 -5.12 -8.11
N HIS A 57 12.14 -6.18 -7.44
CA HIS A 57 12.85 -7.47 -7.40
C HIS A 57 13.05 -8.05 -8.81
N TYR A 58 12.03 -8.03 -9.67
CA TYR A 58 12.19 -8.45 -11.08
C TYR A 58 13.15 -7.54 -11.87
N LYS A 59 13.09 -6.20 -11.74
CA LYS A 59 14.04 -5.28 -12.42
C LYS A 59 15.50 -5.59 -12.03
N ASN A 60 15.74 -6.01 -10.79
CA ASN A 60 17.09 -6.24 -10.26
C ASN A 60 17.66 -7.65 -10.52
N HIS A 61 16.84 -8.63 -10.90
CA HIS A 61 17.28 -10.04 -11.06
C HIS A 61 16.89 -10.70 -12.39
N HIS A 62 15.93 -10.13 -13.13
CA HIS A 62 15.27 -10.72 -14.30
C HIS A 62 14.88 -9.67 -15.35
N SER A 63 15.70 -8.63 -15.54
CA SER A 63 15.37 -7.46 -16.39
C SER A 63 15.13 -7.84 -17.86
N GLU A 64 16.06 -8.58 -18.46
CA GLU A 64 15.75 -9.97 -18.84
C GLU A 64 14.47 -10.22 -19.64
N LEU A 65 13.38 -10.39 -18.88
CA LEU A 65 12.13 -11.00 -19.29
C LEU A 65 11.02 -9.97 -19.56
N PHE A 66 11.31 -8.67 -19.44
CA PHE A 66 10.31 -7.60 -19.43
C PHE A 66 10.74 -6.36 -20.24
N ASP A 67 9.76 -5.61 -20.76
CA ASP A 67 10.01 -4.27 -21.31
C ASP A 67 10.32 -3.30 -20.16
N GLU A 68 11.50 -2.67 -20.20
CA GLU A 68 11.94 -1.69 -19.21
C GLU A 68 10.92 -0.56 -18.99
N LYS A 69 10.22 -0.11 -20.05
CA LYS A 69 9.23 0.97 -19.95
C LYS A 69 7.99 0.54 -19.19
N GLU A 70 7.54 -0.70 -19.38
CA GLU A 70 6.41 -1.24 -18.62
C GLU A 70 6.80 -1.51 -17.16
N ILE A 71 8.04 -1.96 -16.90
CA ILE A 71 8.59 -2.06 -15.54
C ILE A 71 8.63 -0.69 -14.85
N GLU A 72 9.16 0.36 -15.49
CA GLU A 72 9.24 1.71 -14.90
C GLU A 72 7.86 2.34 -14.69
N LYS A 73 6.94 2.13 -15.63
CA LYS A 73 5.52 2.51 -15.51
C LYS A 73 4.85 1.79 -14.33
N MET A 74 5.09 0.49 -14.13
CA MET A 74 4.56 -0.27 -13.00
C MET A 74 5.17 0.18 -11.65
N LEU A 75 6.48 0.46 -11.59
CA LEU A 75 7.14 1.03 -10.41
C LEU A 75 6.56 2.41 -10.08
N THR A 76 6.48 3.30 -11.07
CA THR A 76 5.98 4.67 -10.91
C THR A 76 4.53 4.68 -10.43
N ALA A 77 3.66 3.87 -11.04
CA ALA A 77 2.26 3.74 -10.63
C ALA A 77 2.13 3.19 -9.21
N SER A 78 2.91 2.16 -8.85
CA SER A 78 2.88 1.55 -7.51
C SER A 78 3.39 2.51 -6.43
N LEU A 79 4.45 3.27 -6.72
CA LEU A 79 5.03 4.27 -5.82
C LEU A 79 4.07 5.47 -5.62
N ALA A 80 3.45 5.98 -6.70
CA ALA A 80 2.46 7.05 -6.61
C ALA A 80 1.21 6.62 -5.82
N ALA A 81 0.74 5.40 -6.04
CA ALA A 81 -0.37 4.80 -5.31
C ALA A 81 -0.07 4.65 -3.81
N PHE A 82 1.12 4.13 -3.47
CA PHE A 82 1.57 4.02 -2.08
C PHE A 82 1.71 5.39 -1.41
N ASN A 83 2.41 6.34 -2.04
CA ASN A 83 2.74 7.63 -1.42
C ASN A 83 1.48 8.45 -1.09
N CYS A 84 0.50 8.49 -1.99
CA CYS A 84 -0.74 9.22 -1.68
C CYS A 84 -1.56 8.51 -0.60
N GLY A 85 -1.72 7.17 -0.69
CA GLY A 85 -2.41 6.40 0.35
C GLY A 85 -1.77 6.55 1.73
N ARG A 86 -0.43 6.56 1.80
CA ARG A 86 0.33 6.85 3.02
C ARG A 86 0.05 8.26 3.55
N SER A 87 0.03 9.29 2.68
CA SER A 87 -0.28 10.66 3.09
C SER A 87 -1.67 10.74 3.74
N THR A 88 -2.71 10.23 3.07
CA THR A 88 -4.08 10.23 3.60
C THR A 88 -4.20 9.46 4.92
N LEU A 89 -3.45 8.38 5.12
CA LEU A 89 -3.41 7.65 6.39
C LEU A 89 -2.72 8.45 7.50
N LEU A 90 -1.55 9.04 7.24
CA LEU A 90 -0.82 9.83 8.24
C LEU A 90 -1.57 11.13 8.62
N GLU A 91 -2.38 11.67 7.71
CA GLU A 91 -3.22 12.86 7.94
C GLU A 91 -4.52 12.57 8.69
N ASN A 92 -5.12 11.37 8.52
CA ASN A 92 -6.51 11.12 8.94
C ASN A 92 -6.73 9.86 9.80
N ALA A 93 -5.75 8.96 9.97
CA ALA A 93 -5.92 7.70 10.67
C ALA A 93 -5.21 7.66 12.03
N GLU A 94 -5.96 7.35 13.09
CA GLU A 94 -5.41 6.99 14.41
C GLU A 94 -4.86 5.55 14.35
N LEU A 95 -3.68 5.38 13.75
CA LEU A 95 -3.00 4.09 13.62
C LEU A 95 -2.59 3.52 14.99
N THR A 96 -2.70 2.19 15.14
CA THR A 96 -2.08 1.49 16.28
C THR A 96 -0.56 1.44 16.09
N SER A 97 0.18 1.08 17.15
CA SER A 97 1.62 0.78 17.05
C SER A 97 1.93 -0.29 15.99
N PHE A 98 1.05 -1.28 15.82
CA PHE A 98 1.15 -2.29 14.77
C PHE A 98 0.87 -1.72 13.37
N GLY A 99 -0.20 -0.93 13.22
CA GLY A 99 -0.57 -0.29 11.95
C GLY A 99 0.50 0.70 11.46
N GLN A 100 1.06 1.49 12.38
CA GLN A 100 2.18 2.39 12.12
C GLN A 100 3.42 1.60 11.67
N LYS A 101 3.84 0.57 12.43
CA LYS A 101 4.99 -0.26 12.06
C LYS A 101 4.80 -0.89 10.68
N LEU A 102 3.61 -1.43 10.37
CA LEU A 102 3.34 -2.06 9.09
C LEU A 102 3.36 -1.06 7.91
N LEU A 103 2.95 0.19 8.15
CA LEU A 103 3.02 1.28 7.17
C LEU A 103 4.47 1.73 6.94
N ASP A 104 5.30 1.75 7.98
CA ASP A 104 6.73 2.10 7.88
C ASP A 104 7.59 0.95 7.31
N ASP A 105 7.26 -0.31 7.59
CA ASP A 105 7.82 -1.48 6.90
C ASP A 105 7.57 -1.39 5.39
N CYS A 106 6.38 -0.94 4.99
CA CYS A 106 6.06 -0.67 3.58
C CYS A 106 6.79 0.57 3.04
N ALA A 107 7.05 1.59 3.85
CA ALA A 107 7.81 2.77 3.45
C ALA A 107 9.30 2.47 3.22
N GLN A 108 9.90 1.59 4.02
CA GLN A 108 11.27 1.11 3.79
C GLN A 108 11.36 0.35 2.46
N VAL A 109 10.35 -0.49 2.16
CA VAL A 109 10.27 -1.33 0.96
C VAL A 109 10.17 -0.54 -0.36
N VAL A 110 9.69 0.70 -0.35
CA VAL A 110 9.62 1.56 -1.55
C VAL A 110 10.76 2.57 -1.68
N ASN A 111 11.66 2.61 -0.69
CA ASN A 111 12.79 3.54 -0.60
C ASN A 111 14.15 2.80 -0.69
N ALA A 112 14.14 1.52 -1.09
CA ALA A 112 15.28 0.61 -1.12
C ALA A 112 15.56 0.09 -2.55
#